data_AF-A0A9P7DFD1-F1
#
_entry.id   AF-A0A9P7DFD1-F1
#
_cell.length_a   1.000
_cell.length_b   1.000
_cell.length_c   1.000
_cell.angle_alpha   90.00
_cell.angle_beta   90.00
_cell.angle_gamma   90.00
#
_symmetry.space_group_name_H-M   'P 1'
#
loop_
_entity.id
_entity.type
_entity.pdbx_description
1 polymer ?
#
loop_
_entity_poly.entity_id
_entity_poly.type
_entity_poly.pdbx_seq_one_letter_code
_entity_poly.pdbx_strand_id
1 'polypeptide(L)' 'TMVGTRPTFYLVPVTKALSDAVISCQYPSARTEVLKCEVASDCKGGMEAPEYRLVALQYYVAFRSLAKSHWEKF' A
#
# COMPACT_ATOMS: atom_id res chain seq x y z
N THR A 1 -16.74 13.76 -6.92
CA THR A 1 -15.92 14.33 -5.82
C THR A 1 -15.65 13.23 -4.82
N MET A 2 -14.39 13.00 -4.41
CA MET A 2 -14.03 11.92 -3.45
C MET A 2 -14.23 12.38 -2.00
N VAL A 3 -15.49 12.56 -1.59
CA VAL A 3 -15.85 13.02 -0.23
C VAL A 3 -15.71 11.88 0.78
N GLY A 4 -15.08 12.13 1.91
CA GLY A 4 -14.83 11.16 2.98
C GLY A 4 -13.86 10.04 2.62
N THR A 5 -13.32 10.04 1.40
CA THR A 5 -12.42 8.99 0.92
C THR A 5 -11.06 9.14 1.57
N ARG A 6 -10.52 8.05 2.14
CA ARG A 6 -9.20 8.01 2.77
C ARG A 6 -8.37 6.87 2.17
N PRO A 7 -7.25 7.16 1.48
CA PRO A 7 -6.45 6.11 0.90
C PRO A 7 -5.75 5.29 1.99
N THR A 8 -5.62 4.00 1.73
CA THR A 8 -4.76 3.08 2.47
C THR A 8 -3.80 2.47 1.47
N PHE A 9 -2.51 2.44 1.80
CA PHE A 9 -1.50 1.83 0.96
C PHE A 9 -1.16 0.44 1.49
N TYR A 10 -1.16 -0.55 0.60
CA TYR A 10 -0.81 -1.93 0.95
C TYR A 10 0.45 -2.33 0.21
N LEU A 11 1.47 -2.78 0.94
CA LEU A 11 2.67 -3.38 0.39
C LEU A 11 2.57 -4.89 0.54
N VAL A 12 2.46 -5.57 -0.59
CA VAL A 12 2.53 -7.04 -0.68
C VAL A 12 3.98 -7.40 -1.03
N PRO A 13 4.75 -8.00 -0.10
CA PRO A 13 6.08 -8.51 -0.42
C PRO A 13 5.95 -9.66 -1.43
N VAL A 14 6.67 -9.56 -2.55
CA VAL A 14 6.76 -10.66 -3.51
C VAL A 14 7.71 -11.68 -2.92
N THR A 15 7.23 -12.90 -2.68
CA THR A 15 8.08 -14.02 -2.25
C THR A 15 8.12 -15.06 -3.37
N LYS A 16 9.14 -15.91 -3.38
CA LYS A 16 9.20 -17.03 -4.34
C LYS A 16 7.96 -17.91 -4.26
N ALA A 17 7.51 -18.25 -3.04
CA ALA A 17 6.30 -19.05 -2.85
C ALA A 17 5.05 -18.39 -3.44
N LEU A 18 4.89 -17.06 -3.27
CA LEU A 18 3.81 -16.31 -3.87
C LEU A 18 3.93 -16.26 -5.40
N SER A 19 5.14 -16.05 -5.93
CA SER A 19 5.40 -16.03 -7.37
C SER A 19 5.08 -17.37 -8.02
N ASP A 20 5.58 -18.47 -7.44
CA ASP A 20 5.35 -19.83 -7.93
C ASP A 20 3.86 -20.19 -7.90
N ALA A 21 3.13 -19.80 -6.85
CA ALA A 21 1.70 -19.98 -6.75
C ALA A 21 0.92 -19.23 -7.84
N VAL A 22 1.29 -17.98 -8.14
CA VAL A 22 0.69 -17.20 -9.23
C VAL A 22 0.98 -17.83 -10.59
N ILE A 23 2.23 -18.23 -10.86
CA ILE A 23 2.64 -18.86 -12.13
C ILE A 23 1.89 -20.18 -12.35
N SER A 24 1.71 -20.97 -11.29
CA SER A 24 1.03 -22.27 -11.35
C SER A 24 -0.49 -22.18 -11.24
N CYS A 25 -1.07 -20.98 -11.07
CA CYS A 25 -2.49 -20.75 -10.81
C CYS A 25 -3.01 -21.51 -9.57
N GLN A 26 -2.18 -21.64 -8.54
CA GLN A 26 -2.52 -22.31 -7.28
C GLN A 26 -2.61 -21.32 -6.11
N TYR A 27 -3.30 -21.72 -5.05
CA TYR A 27 -3.28 -20.97 -3.81
C TYR A 27 -1.89 -21.09 -3.15
N PRO A 28 -1.29 -19.99 -2.66
CA PRO A 28 0.00 -20.06 -1.99
C PRO A 28 -0.03 -21.00 -0.78
N SER A 29 0.93 -21.92 -0.71
CA SER A 29 1.07 -22.82 0.45
C SER A 29 1.50 -22.09 1.72
N ALA A 30 2.18 -20.95 1.56
CA ALA A 30 2.56 -20.06 2.66
C ALA A 30 1.64 -18.83 2.71
N ARG A 31 1.30 -18.40 3.92
CA ARG A 31 0.52 -17.17 4.13
C ARG A 31 1.29 -15.97 3.58
N THR A 32 0.61 -15.14 2.80
CA THR A 32 1.15 -13.85 2.37
C THR A 32 0.87 -12.79 3.45
N GLU A 33 1.93 -12.20 3.99
CA GLU A 33 1.84 -11.09 4.94
C GLU A 33 1.87 -9.76 4.20
N VAL A 34 0.85 -8.94 4.40
CA VAL A 34 0.71 -7.64 3.73
C VAL A 34 0.92 -6.54 4.75
N LEU A 35 1.78 -5.58 4.42
CA LEU A 35 2.00 -4.40 5.25
C LEU A 35 0.98 -3.32 4.87
N LYS A 36 0.28 -2.79 5.87
CA LYS A 36 -0.70 -1.72 5.71
C LYS A 36 -0.08 -0.40 6.17
N CYS A 37 -0.18 0.63 5.33
CA CYS A 37 0.21 2.00 5.63
C CYS A 37 -1.04 2.88 5.55
N GLU A 38 -1.53 3.28 6.71
CA GLU A 38 -2.65 4.21 6.83
C GLU A 38 -2.14 5.64 6.96
N VAL A 39 -2.84 6.58 6.33
CA VAL A 39 -2.55 8.01 6.47
C VAL A 39 -3.04 8.46 7.84
N ALA A 40 -2.10 8.77 8.75
CA ALA A 40 -2.45 9.35 10.04
C ALA A 40 -2.72 10.85 9.85
N SER A 41 -3.95 11.29 10.11
CA SER A 41 -4.33 12.69 10.00
C SER A 41 -5.51 13.01 10.91
N ASP A 42 -5.38 14.12 11.65
CA ASP A 42 -6.45 14.66 12.49
C ASP A 42 -7.48 15.51 11.70
N CYS A 43 -7.30 15.62 10.38
CA CYS A 43 -8.23 16.37 9.53
C CYS A 43 -9.62 15.71 9.58
N LYS A 44 -10.67 16.52 9.78
CA LYS A 44 -12.06 16.04 9.85
C LYS A 44 -12.65 15.64 8.47
N GLY A 45 -11.84 15.61 7.42
CA GLY A 45 -12.22 15.22 6.06
C GLY A 45 -11.31 14.14 5.47
N GLY A 46 -11.61 13.74 4.24
CA GLY A 46 -10.79 12.86 3.41
C GLY A 46 -10.17 13.61 2.22
N MET A 47 -10.14 12.97 1.06
CA MET A 47 -9.53 13.50 -0.17
C MET A 47 -10.20 14.77 -0.72
N GLU A 48 -11.38 15.17 -0.23
CA GLU A 48 -11.98 16.47 -0.50
C GLU A 48 -11.19 17.63 0.14
N ALA A 49 -10.57 17.40 1.29
CA ALA A 49 -9.83 18.40 2.04
C ALA A 49 -8.41 18.58 1.46
N PRO A 50 -8.01 19.78 1.01
CA PRO A 50 -6.66 20.04 0.50
C PRO A 50 -5.55 19.67 1.50
N GLU A 51 -5.76 19.95 2.78
CA GLU A 51 -4.84 19.63 3.87
C GLU A 51 -4.61 18.12 4.01
N TYR A 52 -5.68 17.33 3.94
CA TYR A 52 -5.59 15.87 3.99
C TYR A 52 -4.88 15.32 2.75
N ARG A 53 -5.15 15.89 1.56
CA ARG A 53 -4.48 15.49 0.31
C ARG A 53 -2.97 15.68 0.38
N LEU A 54 -2.50 16.77 0.99
CA LEU A 54 -1.08 17.03 1.16
C LEU A 54 -0.41 15.97 2.05
N VAL A 55 -1.05 15.62 3.17
CA VAL A 55 -0.57 14.54 4.06
C VAL A 55 -0.59 13.20 3.34
N ALA A 56 -1.70 12.86 2.67
CA ALA A 56 -1.82 11.62 1.90
C ALA A 56 -0.75 11.50 0.81
N LEU A 57 -0.39 12.61 0.15
CA LEU A 57 0.69 12.65 -0.84
C LEU A 57 2.06 12.38 -0.22
N GLN A 58 2.36 12.94 0.95
CA GLN A 58 3.61 12.67 1.67
C GLN A 58 3.74 11.18 2.03
N TYR A 59 2.66 10.58 2.56
CA TYR A 59 2.59 9.16 2.86
C TYR A 59 2.78 8.31 1.59
N TYR A 60 2.14 8.68 0.48
CA TYR A 60 2.32 8.01 -0.80
C TYR A 60 3.77 8.04 -1.28
N VAL A 61 4.45 9.18 -1.20
CA VAL A 61 5.86 9.30 -1.61
C VAL A 61 6.76 8.41 -0.75
N ALA A 62 6.58 8.43 0.57
CA ALA A 62 7.33 7.57 1.48
C ALA A 62 7.06 6.08 1.21
N PHE A 63 5.78 5.70 1.08
CA PHE A 63 5.35 4.35 0.73
C PHE A 63 5.97 3.88 -0.58
N ARG A 64 5.96 4.73 -1.63
CA ARG A 64 6.51 4.39 -2.94
C ARG A 64 8.01 4.11 -2.88
N SER A 65 8.76 4.89 -2.11
CA SER A 65 10.19 4.65 -1.90
C SER A 65 10.44 3.30 -1.20
N LEU A 66 9.66 3.00 -0.16
CA LEU A 66 9.74 1.72 0.55
C LEU A 66 9.39 0.55 -0.39
N ALA A 67 8.26 0.64 -1.09
CA ALA A 67 7.78 -0.40 -2.00
C ALA A 67 8.82 -0.71 -3.09
N LYS A 68 9.43 0.32 -3.70
CA LYS A 68 10.48 0.14 -4.71
C LYS A 68 11.67 -0.65 -4.15
N SER A 69 12.13 -0.33 -2.95
CA SER A 69 13.24 -1.05 -2.31
C SER A 69 12.93 -2.52 -1.99
N HIS A 70 11.65 -2.86 -1.81
CA HIS A 70 11.21 -4.25 -1.65
C HIS A 70 11.15 -4.98 -2.99
N TRP A 71 10.69 -4.32 -4.05
CA TRP A 71 10.63 -4.91 -5.39
C TRP A 71 12.01 -5.13 -6.00
N GLU A 72 12.97 -4.24 -5.77
CA GLU A 72 14.35 -4.38 -6.31
C GLU A 72 15.14 -5.55 -5.68
N LYS A 73 14.68 -6.10 -4.55
CA LYS A 73 15.33 -7.25 -3.87
C LYS A 73 14.91 -8.61 -4.44
N PHE A 74 13.93 -8.65 -5.35
CA PHE A 74 13.38 -9.85 -5.96
C PHE A 74 13.47 -9.77 -7.48
#